data_AF-A0A9E5RUI5-F1
#
_entry.id   AF-A0A9E5RUI5-F1
#
_cell.length_a   1.000
_cell.length_b   1.000
_cell.length_c   1.000
_cell.angle_alpha   90.00
_cell.angle_beta   90.00
_cell.angle_gamma   90.00
#
_symmetry.space_group_name_H-M   'P 1'
#
loop_
_entity.id
_entity.type
_entity.pdbx_description
1 polymer ?
#
loop_
_entity_poly.entity_id
_entity_poly.type
_entity_poly.pdbx_seq_one_letter_code
_entity_poly.pdbx_strand_id
1 'polypeptide(L)'
;MNAASTVLKEGSKGQEVIKLQEGLKKLNFYSGVVDGIFGTATKDAVIKFQRSQGLIADGIVGAKTLSKLNEILGNNMSKNQWRKMTGQQEIDEIKSLINSRMGVAALNQVALENFIGFDCDRRFYINDEFGGFQTLMRIKCSTPRGASSAIGYDEIRVTFNRFESNIENFDIERVSEETGSPKFELPE
;
A
#
# COMPACT_ATOMS: atom_id res chain seq x y z
N MET A 1 -15.51 -20.48 2.99
CA MET A 1 -16.46 -20.01 4.03
C MET A 1 -16.26 -18.52 4.20
N ASN A 2 -17.35 -17.76 4.23
CA ASN A 2 -17.43 -16.30 4.01
C ASN A 2 -16.45 -15.45 4.85
N ALA A 3 -15.46 -14.83 4.19
CA ALA A 3 -14.79 -13.66 4.74
C ALA A 3 -15.62 -12.43 4.35
N ALA A 4 -16.37 -11.90 5.30
CA ALA A 4 -16.90 -10.56 5.16
C ALA A 4 -15.70 -9.62 5.12
N SER A 5 -15.56 -8.86 4.04
CA SER A 5 -14.74 -7.65 4.02
C SER A 5 -15.08 -6.84 5.26
N THR A 6 -14.21 -6.77 6.26
CA THR A 6 -14.55 -6.09 7.52
C THR A 6 -14.44 -4.58 7.37
N VAL A 7 -15.36 -4.07 6.57
CA VAL A 7 -15.82 -2.70 6.57
C VAL A 7 -15.95 -2.23 8.02
N LEU A 8 -15.08 -1.32 8.45
CA LEU A 8 -15.18 -0.75 9.79
C LEU A 8 -16.30 0.28 9.78
N LYS A 9 -17.22 0.12 10.71
CA LYS A 9 -18.38 0.97 10.88
C LYS A 9 -18.72 1.06 12.35
N GLU A 10 -19.69 1.88 12.67
CA GLU A 10 -20.20 1.99 14.03
C GLU A 10 -20.55 0.61 14.62
N GLY A 11 -19.99 0.32 15.79
CA GLY A 11 -20.09 -0.99 16.47
C GLY A 11 -18.91 -1.94 16.21
N SER A 12 -18.05 -1.68 15.21
CA SER A 12 -16.80 -2.43 15.03
C SER A 12 -15.87 -2.24 16.23
N LYS A 13 -15.07 -3.27 16.55
CA LYS A 13 -14.10 -3.24 17.66
C LYS A 13 -12.82 -4.00 17.29
N GLY A 14 -11.73 -3.69 17.99
CA GLY A 14 -10.46 -4.43 17.90
C GLY A 14 -9.34 -3.61 17.28
N GLN A 15 -8.24 -4.27 16.92
CA GLN A 15 -7.01 -3.57 16.54
C GLN A 15 -7.13 -2.70 15.30
N GLU A 16 -7.99 -3.07 14.35
CA GLU A 16 -8.17 -2.27 13.13
C GLU A 16 -8.86 -0.92 13.43
N VAL A 17 -9.67 -0.87 14.49
CA VAL A 17 -10.26 0.40 14.96
C VAL A 17 -9.22 1.28 15.67
N ILE A 18 -8.30 0.67 16.42
CA ILE A 18 -7.19 1.39 17.07
C ILE A 18 -6.34 2.09 16.01
N LYS A 19 -5.89 1.35 15.00
CA LYS A 19 -5.08 1.89 13.89
C LYS A 19 -5.81 3.03 13.16
N LEU A 20 -7.11 2.86 12.90
CA LEU A 20 -7.94 3.90 12.30
C LEU A 20 -7.97 5.17 13.18
N GLN A 21 -8.24 5.01 14.47
CA GLN A 21 -8.31 6.12 15.43
C GLN A 21 -6.95 6.84 15.54
N GLU A 22 -5.83 6.12 15.56
CA GLU A 22 -4.48 6.69 15.55
C GLU A 22 -4.19 7.48 14.27
N GLY A 23 -4.52 6.93 13.10
CA GLY A 23 -4.34 7.60 11.81
C GLY A 23 -5.16 8.87 11.71
N LEU A 24 -6.45 8.81 12.05
CA LEU A 24 -7.31 9.98 12.09
C LEU A 24 -6.83 11.02 13.11
N LYS A 25 -6.25 10.60 14.23
CA LYS A 25 -5.69 11.49 15.26
C LYS A 25 -4.41 12.18 14.79
N LYS A 26 -3.49 11.45 14.15
CA LYS A 26 -2.28 12.01 13.51
C LYS A 26 -2.65 13.09 12.48
N LEU A 27 -3.75 12.88 11.74
CA LEU A 27 -4.25 13.83 10.75
C LEU A 27 -5.19 14.91 11.33
N ASN A 28 -5.31 15.02 12.66
CA ASN A 28 -6.17 15.99 13.36
C ASN A 28 -7.68 15.86 13.06
N PHE A 29 -8.15 14.72 12.55
CA PHE A 29 -9.58 14.43 12.37
C PHE A 29 -10.23 13.80 13.61
N TYR A 30 -9.46 13.18 14.50
CA TYR A 30 -9.94 12.52 15.70
C TYR A 30 -9.24 13.04 16.97
N SER A 31 -10.04 13.49 17.94
CA SER A 31 -9.54 13.96 19.25
C SER A 31 -9.86 13.01 20.41
N GLY A 32 -10.58 11.92 20.13
CA GLY A 32 -11.00 10.95 21.12
C GLY A 32 -9.87 10.04 21.63
N VAL A 33 -10.25 9.11 22.51
CA VAL A 33 -9.36 8.08 23.04
C VAL A 33 -9.21 6.97 21.99
N VAL A 34 -7.99 6.49 21.81
CA VAL A 34 -7.73 5.31 20.97
C VAL A 34 -8.03 4.07 21.83
N ASP A 35 -9.28 3.62 21.81
CA ASP A 35 -9.80 2.53 22.64
C ASP A 35 -10.15 1.28 21.82
N GLY A 36 -10.04 1.35 20.49
CA GLY A 36 -10.41 0.26 19.61
C GLY A 36 -11.91 0.01 19.53
N ILE A 37 -12.74 0.98 19.90
CA ILE A 37 -14.20 0.92 19.79
C ILE A 37 -14.67 1.95 18.76
N PHE A 38 -15.30 1.48 17.69
CA PHE A 38 -15.81 2.34 16.64
C PHE A 38 -17.16 2.90 17.09
N GLY A 39 -17.11 3.89 17.96
CA GLY A 39 -18.28 4.66 18.42
C GLY A 39 -18.57 5.86 17.51
N THR A 40 -19.57 6.64 17.90
CA THR A 40 -20.02 7.83 17.18
C THR A 40 -18.89 8.84 16.96
N ALA A 41 -18.00 9.04 17.93
CA ALA A 41 -16.86 9.94 17.78
C ALA A 41 -15.88 9.50 16.67
N THR A 42 -15.65 8.20 16.52
CA THR A 42 -14.81 7.64 15.45
C THR A 42 -15.51 7.78 14.11
N LYS A 43 -16.82 7.52 14.05
CA LYS A 43 -17.64 7.72 12.84
C LYS A 43 -17.58 9.16 12.35
N ASP A 44 -17.75 10.12 13.24
CA ASP A 44 -17.72 11.54 12.88
C ASP A 44 -16.33 11.96 12.35
N ALA A 45 -15.26 11.42 12.93
CA ALA A 45 -13.91 11.64 12.44
C ALA A 45 -13.70 11.04 11.04
N VAL A 46 -14.21 9.83 10.79
CA VAL A 46 -14.19 9.20 9.46
C VAL A 46 -14.95 10.04 8.44
N ILE A 47 -16.16 10.51 8.77
CA ILE A 47 -16.96 11.36 7.88
C ILE A 47 -16.20 12.65 7.55
N LYS A 48 -15.63 13.31 8.56
CA LYS A 48 -14.83 14.54 8.36
C LYS A 48 -13.63 14.28 7.46
N PHE A 49 -12.91 13.19 7.71
CA PHE A 49 -11.80 12.77 6.88
C PHE A 49 -12.25 12.51 5.44
N GLN A 50 -13.26 11.67 5.22
CA GLN A 50 -13.80 11.36 3.90
C GLN A 50 -14.21 12.62 3.13
N ARG A 51 -14.91 13.58 3.77
CA ARG A 51 -15.26 14.88 3.16
C ARG A 51 -14.04 15.68 2.76
N SER A 52 -13.03 15.77 3.64
CA SER A 52 -11.80 16.51 3.36
C SER A 52 -11.01 15.93 2.19
N GLN A 53 -11.20 14.64 1.90
CA GLN A 53 -10.50 13.92 0.85
C GLN A 53 -11.34 13.67 -0.40
N GLY A 54 -12.53 14.27 -0.51
CA GLY A 54 -13.42 14.11 -1.67
C GLY A 54 -13.99 12.69 -1.84
N LEU A 55 -14.03 11.90 -0.77
CA LEU A 55 -14.64 10.57 -0.76
C LEU A 55 -16.14 10.65 -0.44
N ILE A 56 -16.86 9.55 -0.68
CA ILE A 56 -18.22 9.38 -0.17
C ILE A 56 -18.14 9.39 1.37
N ALA A 57 -18.84 10.35 1.98
CA ALA A 57 -18.78 10.62 3.41
C ALA A 57 -19.86 9.85 4.18
N ASP A 58 -19.85 8.53 4.07
CA ASP A 58 -20.82 7.61 4.68
C ASP A 58 -20.44 7.17 6.11
N GLY A 59 -19.25 7.54 6.59
CA GLY A 59 -18.73 7.13 7.89
C GLY A 59 -18.34 5.66 7.96
N ILE A 60 -18.22 5.03 6.79
CA ILE A 60 -17.87 3.64 6.62
C ILE A 60 -16.45 3.55 6.06
N VAL A 61 -15.58 2.86 6.78
CA VAL A 61 -14.19 2.69 6.36
C VAL A 61 -14.06 1.42 5.55
N GLY A 62 -14.15 1.59 4.22
CA GLY A 62 -13.76 0.58 3.25
C GLY A 62 -12.39 0.86 2.63
N ALA A 63 -11.99 0.00 1.69
CA ALA A 63 -10.74 0.06 0.93
C ALA A 63 -10.29 1.47 0.52
N LYS A 64 -11.20 2.25 -0.08
CA LYS A 64 -10.90 3.61 -0.57
C LYS A 64 -10.55 4.58 0.55
N THR A 65 -11.26 4.51 1.68
CA THR A 65 -11.01 5.38 2.83
C THR A 65 -9.68 5.02 3.49
N LEU A 66 -9.38 3.73 3.63
CA LEU A 66 -8.10 3.27 4.17
C LEU A 66 -6.92 3.65 3.27
N SER A 67 -7.04 3.41 1.96
CA SER A 67 -6.01 3.75 0.99
C SER A 67 -5.67 5.24 1.06
N LYS A 68 -6.69 6.11 1.11
CA LYS A 68 -6.48 7.56 1.18
C LYS A 68 -5.90 8.00 2.53
N LEU A 69 -6.33 7.38 3.62
CA LEU A 69 -5.79 7.65 4.96
C LEU A 69 -4.30 7.34 5.02
N ASN A 70 -3.92 6.19 4.47
CA ASN A 70 -2.52 5.74 4.42
C ASN A 70 -1.67 6.61 3.50
N GLU A 71 -2.19 7.02 2.34
CA GLU A 71 -1.50 7.94 1.42
C GLU A 71 -1.10 9.25 2.13
N ILE A 72 -2.02 9.86 2.87
CA ILE A 72 -1.78 11.14 3.54
C ILE A 72 -0.84 10.98 4.74
N LEU A 73 -0.97 9.90 5.49
CA LEU A 73 -0.03 9.55 6.55
C LEU A 73 1.38 9.27 6.01
N GLY A 74 1.48 8.76 4.78
CA GLY A 74 2.74 8.49 4.10
C GLY A 74 3.50 9.73 3.61
N ASN A 75 2.87 10.90 3.50
CA ASN A 75 3.48 12.11 2.94
C ASN A 75 4.49 12.84 3.85
N ASN A 76 4.89 12.27 5.00
CA ASN A 76 5.77 12.95 5.96
C ASN A 76 7.06 12.21 6.40
N MET A 77 7.44 11.05 5.87
CA MET A 77 8.66 10.36 6.37
C MET A 77 9.35 9.45 5.33
N SER A 78 10.41 9.92 4.67
CA SER A 78 11.05 9.22 3.54
C SER A 78 12.41 8.54 3.81
N LYS A 79 12.76 8.11 5.04
CA LYS A 79 14.01 7.32 5.20
C LYS A 79 13.94 6.04 6.03
N ASN A 80 12.95 5.86 6.91
CA ASN A 80 12.96 4.75 7.88
C ASN A 80 11.69 3.86 7.88
N GLN A 81 10.79 3.98 6.90
CA GLN A 81 9.52 3.23 6.90
C GLN A 81 9.60 1.88 6.18
N TRP A 82 10.39 1.81 5.10
CA TRP A 82 10.55 0.61 4.30
C TRP A 82 11.71 -0.21 4.81
N ARG A 83 11.48 -1.49 5.06
CA ARG A 83 12.51 -2.46 5.43
C ARG A 83 12.57 -3.55 4.39
N LYS A 84 13.79 -3.92 4.00
CA LYS A 84 14.04 -5.06 3.11
C LYS A 84 13.53 -6.35 3.75
N MET A 85 12.77 -7.13 3.00
CA MET A 85 12.29 -8.43 3.45
C MET A 85 13.45 -9.43 3.53
N THR A 86 13.32 -10.41 4.44
CA THR A 86 14.22 -11.57 4.46
C THR A 86 13.82 -12.57 3.36
N GLY A 87 14.73 -13.47 2.96
CA GLY A 87 14.44 -14.43 1.90
C GLY A 87 13.18 -15.29 2.15
N GLN A 88 12.87 -15.64 3.40
CA GLN A 88 11.64 -16.36 3.72
C GLN A 88 10.40 -15.47 3.54
N GLN A 89 10.46 -14.21 3.97
CA GLN A 89 9.39 -13.23 3.78
C GLN A 89 9.14 -12.97 2.30
N GLU A 90 10.20 -12.90 1.48
CA GLU A 90 10.08 -12.76 0.02
C GLU A 90 9.36 -13.96 -0.61
N ILE A 91 9.68 -15.19 -0.19
CA ILE A 91 9.00 -16.39 -0.68
C ILE A 91 7.51 -16.36 -0.35
N ASP A 92 7.16 -15.99 0.87
CA ASP A 92 5.76 -15.95 1.29
C ASP A 92 4.99 -14.81 0.61
N GLU A 93 5.67 -13.70 0.33
CA GLU A 93 5.13 -12.61 -0.47
C GLU A 93 4.86 -13.04 -1.92
N ILE A 94 5.79 -13.73 -2.57
CA ILE A 94 5.61 -14.27 -3.92
C ILE A 94 4.41 -15.22 -3.96
N LYS A 95 4.25 -16.11 -2.97
CA LYS A 95 3.07 -16.98 -2.87
C LYS A 95 1.78 -16.16 -2.77
N SER A 96 1.78 -15.11 -1.96
CA SER A 96 0.64 -14.21 -1.80
C SER A 96 0.27 -13.52 -3.12
N LEU A 97 1.27 -13.11 -3.91
CA LEU A 97 1.07 -12.50 -5.22
C LEU A 97 0.48 -13.48 -6.23
N ILE A 98 1.03 -14.69 -6.33
CA ILE A 98 0.57 -15.72 -7.26
C ILE A 98 -0.86 -16.18 -6.93
N ASN A 99 -1.20 -16.25 -5.64
CA ASN A 99 -2.53 -16.62 -5.18
C ASN A 99 -3.55 -15.47 -5.26
N SER A 100 -3.11 -14.24 -5.56
CA SER A 100 -3.97 -13.07 -5.68
C SER A 100 -4.23 -12.72 -7.14
N ARG A 101 -5.51 -12.55 -7.53
CA ARG A 101 -5.88 -12.08 -8.88
C ARG A 101 -5.23 -10.74 -9.22
N MET A 102 -5.21 -9.81 -8.27
CA MET A 102 -4.58 -8.49 -8.46
C MET A 102 -3.05 -8.58 -8.50
N GLY A 103 -2.46 -9.49 -7.71
CA GLY A 103 -1.03 -9.77 -7.77
C GLY A 103 -0.62 -10.30 -9.15
N VAL A 104 -1.33 -11.31 -9.66
CA VAL A 104 -1.11 -11.85 -11.01
C VAL A 104 -1.31 -10.80 -12.09
N ALA A 105 -2.32 -9.92 -11.97
CA ALA A 105 -2.52 -8.83 -12.91
C ALA A 105 -1.32 -7.87 -12.95
N ALA A 106 -0.78 -7.51 -11.78
CA ALA A 106 0.43 -6.69 -11.70
C ALA A 106 1.65 -7.40 -12.31
N LEU A 107 1.85 -8.68 -12.01
CA LEU A 107 2.94 -9.47 -12.58
C LEU A 107 2.84 -9.59 -14.10
N ASN A 108 1.63 -9.76 -14.64
CA ASN A 108 1.40 -9.77 -16.08
C ASN A 108 1.74 -8.41 -16.72
N GLN A 109 1.38 -7.30 -16.08
CA GLN A 109 1.75 -5.97 -16.55
C GLN A 109 3.28 -5.81 -16.63
N VAL A 110 3.99 -6.23 -15.58
CA VAL A 110 5.46 -6.21 -15.53
C VAL A 110 6.06 -7.12 -16.60
N ALA A 111 5.45 -8.27 -16.88
CA ALA A 111 5.88 -9.18 -17.94
C ALA A 111 5.74 -8.55 -19.33
N LEU A 112 4.63 -7.84 -19.61
CA LEU A 112 4.42 -7.12 -20.86
C LEU A 112 5.45 -5.99 -21.07
N GLU A 113 5.96 -5.41 -19.98
CA GLU A 113 7.03 -4.41 -20.00
C GLU A 113 8.45 -5.05 -20.05
N ASN A 114 8.55 -6.38 -20.11
CA ASN A 114 9.78 -7.17 -20.13
C ASN A 114 10.64 -7.10 -18.84
N PHE A 115 10.02 -6.82 -17.69
CA PHE A 115 10.70 -6.77 -16.38
C PHE A 115 10.65 -8.12 -15.61
N ILE A 116 10.09 -9.17 -16.21
CA ILE A 116 10.12 -10.55 -15.71
C ILE A 116 11.30 -11.34 -16.34
N GLY A 117 12.47 -10.70 -16.50
CA GLY A 117 13.70 -11.33 -17.01
C GLY A 117 14.62 -11.90 -15.93
N PHE A 118 15.56 -12.77 -16.32
CA PHE A 118 16.61 -13.28 -15.41
C PHE A 118 17.63 -12.21 -15.03
N ASP A 119 17.84 -11.21 -15.89
CA ASP A 119 18.78 -10.10 -15.69
C ASP A 119 18.24 -8.98 -14.78
N CYS A 120 17.09 -9.21 -14.15
CA CYS A 120 16.44 -8.27 -13.27
C CYS A 120 16.54 -8.71 -11.80
N ASP A 121 17.16 -7.87 -10.96
CA ASP A 121 17.12 -7.99 -9.51
C ASP A 121 15.71 -7.64 -9.02
N ARG A 122 15.16 -8.51 -8.17
CA ARG A 122 13.85 -8.32 -7.52
C ARG A 122 14.06 -8.32 -6.02
N ARG A 123 13.60 -7.27 -5.37
CA ARG A 123 13.67 -7.12 -3.92
C ARG A 123 12.29 -6.79 -3.39
N PHE A 124 11.91 -7.42 -2.29
CA PHE A 124 10.71 -7.00 -1.59
C PHE A 124 11.03 -6.14 -0.38
N TYR A 125 10.17 -5.17 -0.16
CA TYR A 125 10.17 -4.32 1.01
C TYR A 125 8.81 -4.38 1.66
N ILE A 126 8.80 -4.26 2.98
CA ILE A 126 7.60 -4.11 3.77
C ILE A 126 7.62 -2.74 4.43
N ASN A 127 6.46 -2.11 4.50
CA ASN A 127 6.31 -0.90 5.27
C ASN A 127 5.88 -1.27 6.70
N ASP A 128 6.82 -1.11 7.64
CA ASP A 128 6.59 -1.48 9.04
C ASP A 128 5.60 -0.51 9.74
N GLU A 129 5.44 0.73 9.26
CA GLU A 129 4.45 1.68 9.82
C GLU A 129 3.01 1.27 9.51
N PHE A 130 2.77 0.64 8.36
CA PHE A 130 1.47 0.08 8.02
C PHE A 130 1.30 -1.36 8.54
N GLY A 131 2.12 -1.81 9.50
CA GLY A 131 2.01 -3.15 10.07
C GLY A 131 2.02 -4.27 9.02
N GLY A 132 2.69 -4.06 7.88
CA GLY A 132 2.76 -5.00 6.78
C GLY A 132 1.61 -5.00 5.77
N PHE A 133 0.70 -4.03 5.85
CA PHE A 133 -0.36 -3.89 4.83
C PHE A 133 0.15 -3.36 3.49
N GLN A 134 1.33 -2.76 3.46
CA GLN A 134 2.00 -2.39 2.22
C GLN A 134 3.24 -3.23 2.01
N THR A 135 3.30 -3.84 0.84
CA THR A 135 4.48 -4.51 0.33
C THR A 135 4.87 -3.89 -0.99
N LEU A 136 6.17 -3.80 -1.24
CA LEU A 136 6.70 -3.22 -2.44
C LEU A 136 7.64 -4.21 -3.10
N MET A 137 7.41 -4.48 -4.38
CA MET A 137 8.33 -5.18 -5.24
C MET A 137 9.13 -4.15 -6.03
N ARG A 138 10.43 -4.09 -5.79
CA ARG A 138 11.37 -3.31 -6.60
C ARG A 138 11.99 -4.21 -7.64
N ILE A 139 12.01 -3.76 -8.88
CA ILE A 139 12.61 -4.47 -10.00
C ILE A 139 13.64 -3.55 -10.66
N LYS A 140 14.88 -4.01 -10.74
CA LYS A 140 15.98 -3.34 -11.45
C LYS A 140 16.64 -4.29 -12.43
N CYS A 141 16.82 -3.88 -13.68
CA CYS A 141 17.48 -4.72 -14.68
C CYS A 141 18.84 -4.12 -15.07
N SER A 142 19.82 -4.97 -15.36
CA SER A 142 21.18 -4.55 -15.75
C SER A 142 21.24 -3.83 -17.09
N THR A 143 20.24 -4.01 -17.95
CA THR A 143 20.11 -3.31 -19.24
C THR A 143 18.94 -2.29 -19.18
N PRO A 144 19.22 -0.97 -19.21
CA PRO A 144 18.22 0.08 -18.95
C PRO A 144 17.27 0.36 -20.13
N ARG A 145 16.96 -0.64 -20.95
CA ARG A 145 16.06 -0.46 -22.11
C ARG A 145 15.03 -1.57 -22.11
N GLY A 146 13.99 -1.37 -21.31
CA GLY A 146 12.73 -2.09 -21.49
C GLY A 146 12.38 -2.06 -22.97
N ALA A 147 12.13 -3.23 -23.55
CA ALA A 147 11.92 -3.42 -24.99
C ALA A 147 10.54 -2.89 -25.45
N SER A 148 10.19 -1.66 -25.05
CA SER A 148 9.04 -0.92 -25.56
C SER A 148 9.40 0.57 -25.66
N SER A 149 9.23 1.10 -26.86
CA SER A 149 9.88 2.29 -27.44
C SER A 149 9.38 3.66 -26.94
N ALA A 150 8.97 3.82 -25.68
CA ALA A 150 8.34 5.07 -25.23
C ALA A 150 8.69 5.47 -23.78
N ILE A 151 9.96 5.82 -23.53
CA ILE A 151 10.58 6.18 -22.23
C ILE A 151 11.22 4.94 -21.58
N GLY A 152 12.55 4.92 -21.56
CA GLY A 152 13.32 3.90 -20.85
C GLY A 152 13.31 4.22 -19.35
N TYR A 153 12.97 3.24 -18.52
CA TYR A 153 13.03 3.37 -17.07
C TYR A 153 14.03 2.37 -16.50
N ASP A 154 14.76 2.77 -15.47
CA ASP A 154 15.81 1.96 -14.84
C ASP A 154 15.25 1.04 -13.74
N GLU A 155 14.10 1.43 -13.18
CA GLU A 155 13.48 0.75 -12.05
C GLU A 155 11.94 0.81 -12.16
N ILE A 156 11.29 -0.34 -11.94
CA ILE A 156 9.85 -0.43 -11.71
C ILE A 156 9.62 -0.77 -10.23
N ARG A 157 8.73 -0.03 -9.60
CA ARG A 157 8.24 -0.30 -8.25
C ARG A 157 6.77 -0.62 -8.32
N VAL A 158 6.40 -1.76 -7.77
CA VAL A 158 4.99 -2.16 -7.63
C VAL A 158 4.65 -2.17 -6.16
N THR A 159 3.78 -1.26 -5.73
CA THR A 159 3.27 -1.19 -4.36
C THR A 159 1.95 -1.94 -4.31
N PHE A 160 1.88 -2.97 -3.48
CA PHE A 160 0.66 -3.72 -3.23
C PHE A 160 0.04 -3.26 -1.91
N ASN A 161 -1.20 -2.79 -1.95
CA ASN A 161 -1.95 -2.47 -0.73
C ASN A 161 -2.85 -3.64 -0.36
N ARG A 162 -2.82 -4.01 0.91
CA ARG A 162 -3.48 -5.20 1.44
C ARG A 162 -4.57 -4.84 2.44
N PHE A 163 -5.61 -5.65 2.44
CA PHE A 163 -6.68 -5.64 3.43
C PHE A 163 -7.08 -7.07 3.77
N GLU A 164 -7.07 -7.42 5.05
CA GLU A 164 -7.43 -8.76 5.54
C GLU A 164 -6.74 -9.88 4.74
N SER A 165 -5.43 -9.73 4.54
CA SER A 165 -4.56 -10.66 3.78
C SER A 165 -4.80 -10.73 2.26
N ASN A 166 -5.73 -9.95 1.71
CA ASN A 166 -5.96 -9.84 0.27
C ASN A 166 -5.29 -8.59 -0.29
N ILE A 167 -4.82 -8.66 -1.54
CA ILE A 167 -4.35 -7.48 -2.28
C ILE A 167 -5.59 -6.79 -2.87
N GLU A 168 -5.88 -5.57 -2.40
CA GLU A 168 -7.04 -4.81 -2.87
C GLU A 168 -6.73 -4.04 -4.15
N ASN A 169 -5.55 -3.43 -4.22
CA ASN A 169 -5.07 -2.69 -5.36
C ASN A 169 -3.54 -2.75 -5.44
N PHE A 170 -3.00 -2.27 -6.55
CA PHE A 170 -1.58 -2.04 -6.70
C PHE A 170 -1.34 -0.75 -7.48
N ASP A 171 -0.21 -0.12 -7.19
CA ASP A 171 0.29 1.06 -7.89
C ASP A 171 1.64 0.73 -8.53
N ILE A 172 1.86 1.24 -9.75
CA ILE A 172 3.12 1.10 -10.46
C ILE A 172 3.77 2.47 -10.57
N GLU A 173 4.99 2.58 -10.05
CA GLU A 173 5.87 3.72 -10.22
C GLU A 173 7.02 3.33 -11.15
N ARG A 174 7.30 4.18 -12.13
CA ARG A 174 8.42 4.01 -13.06
C ARG A 174 9.44 5.09 -12.77
N VAL A 175 10.64 4.67 -12.39
CA VAL A 175 11.71 5.54 -11.93
C VAL A 175 12.81 5.55 -12.98
N SER A 176 13.13 6.72 -13.48
CA SER A 176 14.29 7.01 -14.32
C SER A 176 14.85 8.38 -13.97
N GLU A 177 16.06 8.67 -14.42
CA GLU A 177 16.63 10.01 -14.29
C GLU A 177 15.75 11.09 -14.96
N GLU A 178 14.99 10.73 -16.00
CA GLU A 178 14.14 11.63 -16.78
C GLU A 178 12.75 11.85 -16.16
N THR A 179 12.22 10.89 -15.40
CA THR A 179 10.88 10.95 -14.82
C THR A 179 10.81 11.57 -13.42
N GLY A 180 11.97 11.99 -12.90
CA GLY A 180 12.10 12.72 -11.64
C GLY A 180 12.49 11.85 -10.45
N SER A 181 12.64 12.47 -9.28
CA SER A 181 13.02 11.76 -8.06
C SER A 181 11.92 10.78 -7.62
N PRO A 182 12.31 9.59 -7.11
CA PRO A 182 11.34 8.61 -6.62
C PRO A 182 10.48 9.16 -5.48
N LYS A 183 9.24 8.68 -5.36
CA LYS A 183 8.28 9.08 -4.31
C LYS A 183 8.78 8.85 -2.87
N PHE A 184 9.62 7.84 -2.68
CA PHE A 184 10.28 7.54 -1.40
C PHE A 184 11.62 6.84 -1.65
N GLU A 185 12.50 6.92 -0.68
CA GLU A 185 13.77 6.19 -0.68
C GLU A 185 13.58 4.80 -0.07
N LEU A 186 14.22 3.80 -0.69
CA LEU A 186 14.29 2.43 -0.18
C LEU A 186 15.69 2.20 0.39
N PRO A 187 15.82 1.46 1.52
CA PRO A 187 17.14 1.07 2.00
C PRO A 187 17.81 0.14 0.97
N GLU A 188 19.14 0.14 0.94
CA GLU A 188 19.93 -0.72 0.04
C GLU A 188 19.81 -2.23 0.35
#